data_AF-A0A2S4YHY2-F1
#
_entry.id   AF-A0A2S4YHY2-F1
#
_cell.length_a   1.000
_cell.length_b   1.000
_cell.length_c   1.000
_cell.angle_alpha   90.00
_cell.angle_beta   90.00
_cell.angle_gamma   90.00
#
_symmetry.space_group_name_H-M   'P 1'
#
loop_
_entity.id
_entity.type
_entity.pdbx_description
1 polymer ?
#
loop_
_entity_poly.entity_id
_entity_poly.type
_entity_poly.pdbx_seq_one_letter_code
_entity_poly.pdbx_strand_id
1 'polypeptide(L)'
;MTAPSFEKFLLLSADLTAFEETDLLGTGMAHHYLAKVRAACGDEVVTALLDAHRAARADAAGTARSNARSPLDRDLFDRALRHRIFSDDRLGPVARGVIKLWYAGMWYALPPEWTDRYGADTAVGTSTVTAASYQEGLVWRAIGANPPGAKAPGYGSWAKPPRIPERYLKGVTR
;
A
#
# COMPACT_ATOMS: atom_id res chain seq x y z
N MET A 1 -14.43 -11.51 -11.18
CA MET A 1 -13.30 -10.59 -10.93
C MET A 1 -12.85 -10.02 -12.27
N THR A 2 -13.09 -8.74 -12.55
CA THR A 2 -12.55 -8.10 -13.75
C THR A 2 -11.07 -7.78 -13.50
N ALA A 3 -10.18 -8.48 -14.21
CA ALA A 3 -8.73 -8.22 -14.26
C ALA A 3 -8.33 -6.72 -14.15
N PRO A 4 -9.02 -5.76 -14.80
CA PRO A 4 -8.65 -4.34 -14.70
C PRO A 4 -8.72 -3.75 -13.29
N SER A 5 -9.56 -4.27 -12.38
CA SER A 5 -9.60 -3.72 -11.01
C SER A 5 -8.42 -4.18 -10.16
N PHE A 6 -7.84 -5.35 -10.47
CA PHE A 6 -6.69 -5.87 -9.75
C PHE A 6 -5.43 -5.09 -10.11
N GLU A 7 -5.18 -4.87 -11.40
CA GLU A 7 -4.06 -4.07 -11.89
C GLU A 7 -4.08 -2.64 -11.33
N LYS A 8 -5.26 -1.99 -11.33
CA LYS A 8 -5.43 -0.66 -10.71
C LYS A 8 -5.09 -0.66 -9.22
N PHE A 9 -5.51 -1.70 -8.48
CA PHE A 9 -5.21 -1.82 -7.06
C PHE A 9 -3.73 -2.05 -6.79
N LEU A 10 -3.07 -2.85 -7.62
CA LEU A 10 -1.64 -3.09 -7.53
C LEU A 10 -0.85 -1.81 -7.78
N LEU A 11 -1.23 -1.05 -8.83
CA LEU A 11 -0.61 0.24 -9.15
C LEU A 11 -0.83 1.28 -8.04
N LEU A 12 -2.05 1.39 -7.49
CA LEU A 12 -2.32 2.21 -6.30
C LEU A 12 -1.41 1.81 -5.14
N SER A 13 -1.33 0.51 -4.86
CA SER A 13 -0.54 -0.02 -3.75
C SER A 13 0.95 0.28 -3.90
N ALA A 14 1.48 0.21 -5.12
CA ALA A 14 2.88 0.54 -5.41
C ALA A 14 3.18 2.00 -5.06
N ASP A 15 2.32 2.94 -5.46
CA ASP A 15 2.53 4.36 -5.13
C ASP A 15 2.34 4.67 -3.65
N LEU A 16 1.36 4.04 -2.98
CA LEU A 16 1.09 4.26 -1.57
C LEU A 16 2.20 3.71 -0.66
N THR A 17 2.90 2.66 -1.11
CA THR A 17 3.90 1.97 -0.29
C THR A 17 5.34 2.29 -0.70
N ALA A 18 5.55 2.86 -1.89
CA ALA A 18 6.84 3.05 -2.54
C ALA A 18 7.61 1.74 -2.84
N PHE A 19 6.90 0.62 -2.87
CA PHE A 19 7.41 -0.67 -3.36
C PHE A 19 6.99 -0.89 -4.82
N GLU A 20 7.81 -1.60 -5.58
CA GLU A 20 7.51 -1.93 -6.97
C GLU A 20 6.34 -2.93 -7.06
N GLU A 21 5.61 -2.93 -8.18
CA GLU A 21 4.51 -3.88 -8.39
C GLU A 21 4.97 -5.35 -8.29
N THR A 22 6.19 -5.64 -8.77
CA THR A 22 6.82 -6.96 -8.67
C THR A 22 7.12 -7.35 -7.23
N ASP A 23 7.50 -6.38 -6.38
CA ASP A 23 7.72 -6.58 -4.96
C ASP A 23 6.41 -6.93 -4.26
N LEU A 24 5.33 -6.24 -4.61
CA LEU A 24 3.99 -6.47 -4.06
C LEU A 24 3.41 -7.82 -4.53
N LEU A 25 3.55 -8.16 -5.80
CA LEU A 25 3.14 -9.47 -6.35
C LEU A 25 3.92 -10.62 -5.72
N GLY A 26 5.23 -10.42 -5.48
CA GLY A 26 6.10 -11.41 -4.86
C GLY A 26 5.68 -11.83 -3.45
N THR A 27 4.88 -11.01 -2.76
CA THR A 27 4.29 -11.37 -1.46
C THR A 27 3.20 -12.45 -1.57
N GLY A 28 2.59 -12.62 -2.74
CA GLY A 28 1.38 -13.43 -2.93
C GLY A 28 0.12 -12.86 -2.25
N MET A 29 0.19 -11.70 -1.59
CA MET A 29 -0.91 -11.16 -0.79
C MET A 29 -1.83 -10.19 -1.55
N ALA A 30 -1.44 -9.72 -2.74
CA ALA A 30 -2.16 -8.66 -3.46
C ALA A 30 -3.65 -8.96 -3.67
N HIS A 31 -4.01 -10.18 -4.08
CA HIS A 31 -5.40 -10.58 -4.28
C HIS A 31 -6.17 -10.67 -2.95
N HIS A 32 -5.55 -11.21 -1.90
CA HIS A 32 -6.14 -11.30 -0.57
C HIS A 32 -6.39 -9.91 0.02
N TYR A 33 -5.47 -8.98 -0.19
CA TYR A 33 -5.62 -7.60 0.28
C TYR A 33 -6.69 -6.84 -0.49
N LEU A 34 -6.79 -6.99 -1.81
CA LEU A 34 -7.90 -6.42 -2.57
C LEU A 34 -9.25 -6.96 -2.08
N ALA A 35 -9.37 -8.27 -1.89
CA ALA A 35 -10.58 -8.89 -1.38
C ALA A 35 -10.92 -8.38 0.03
N LYS A 36 -9.91 -8.23 0.90
CA LYS A 36 -10.08 -7.70 2.26
C LYS A 36 -10.61 -6.27 2.25
N VAL A 37 -10.02 -5.39 1.44
CA VAL A 37 -10.42 -3.98 1.36
C VAL A 37 -11.85 -3.86 0.81
N ARG A 38 -12.22 -4.65 -0.19
CA ARG A 38 -13.59 -4.70 -0.71
C ARG A 38 -14.60 -5.17 0.34
N ALA A 39 -14.27 -6.24 1.06
CA ALA A 39 -15.13 -6.73 2.15
C ALA A 39 -15.27 -5.70 3.29
N ALA A 40 -14.22 -4.91 3.55
CA ALA A 40 -14.20 -3.95 4.65
C ALA A 40 -14.80 -2.58 4.33
N CYS A 41 -14.91 -2.20 3.05
CA CYS A 41 -15.37 -0.85 2.66
C CYS A 41 -16.45 -0.85 1.58
N GLY A 42 -16.73 -1.98 0.95
CA GLY A 42 -17.64 -2.11 -0.19
C GLY A 42 -16.98 -1.79 -1.54
N ASP A 43 -17.50 -2.41 -2.61
CA ASP A 43 -16.95 -2.28 -3.96
C ASP A 43 -17.04 -0.86 -4.52
N GLU A 44 -18.07 -0.10 -4.14
CA GLU A 44 -18.24 1.29 -4.57
C GLU A 44 -17.12 2.19 -4.05
N VAL A 45 -16.76 2.05 -2.76
CA VAL A 45 -15.69 2.83 -2.13
C VAL A 45 -14.34 2.47 -2.76
N VAL A 46 -14.10 1.17 -3.00
CA VAL A 46 -12.87 0.72 -3.65
C VAL A 46 -12.78 1.26 -5.08
N THR A 47 -13.88 1.22 -5.84
CA THR A 47 -13.92 1.78 -7.20
C THR A 47 -13.63 3.28 -7.19
N ALA A 48 -14.28 4.04 -6.30
CA ALA A 48 -14.05 5.47 -6.14
C ALA A 48 -12.58 5.79 -5.76
N LEU A 49 -11.97 4.99 -4.89
CA LEU A 49 -10.56 5.13 -4.53
C LEU A 49 -9.63 4.91 -5.74
N LEU A 50 -9.87 3.85 -6.52
CA LEU A 50 -9.07 3.54 -7.72
C LEU A 50 -9.24 4.60 -8.82
N ASP A 51 -10.44 5.16 -8.96
CA ASP A 51 -10.71 6.24 -9.91
C ASP A 51 -10.07 7.57 -9.47
N ALA A 52 -10.13 7.91 -8.18
CA ALA A 52 -9.45 9.09 -7.63
C ALA A 52 -7.93 9.01 -7.82
N HIS A 53 -7.35 7.82 -7.65
CA HIS A 53 -5.93 7.58 -7.90
C HIS A 53 -5.55 7.72 -9.38
N ARG A 54 -6.35 7.15 -10.28
CA ARG A 54 -6.18 7.32 -11.73
C ARG A 54 -6.23 8.80 -12.13
N ALA A 55 -7.17 9.57 -11.58
CA ALA A 55 -7.28 11.01 -11.81
C ALA A 55 -6.05 11.77 -11.29
N ALA A 56 -5.55 11.44 -10.08
CA ALA A 56 -4.34 12.04 -9.53
C ALA A 56 -3.11 11.79 -10.43
N ARG A 57 -2.99 10.60 -11.01
CA ARG A 57 -1.93 10.28 -11.98
C ARG A 57 -2.06 11.09 -13.27
N ALA A 58 -3.29 11.26 -13.78
CA ALA A 58 -3.55 12.01 -15.00
C ALA A 58 -3.18 13.49 -14.86
N ASP A 59 -3.50 14.12 -13.72
CA ASP A 59 -3.13 15.51 -13.42
C ASP A 59 -1.60 15.71 -13.46
N ALA A 60 -0.85 14.75 -12.90
CA ALA A 60 0.60 14.79 -12.85
C ALA A 60 1.28 14.43 -14.18
N ALA A 61 0.64 13.63 -15.02
CA ALA A 61 1.13 13.26 -16.34
C ALA A 61 0.93 14.36 -17.39
N GLY A 62 -0.21 15.07 -17.35
CA GLY A 62 -0.54 16.15 -18.30
C GLY A 62 0.41 17.36 -18.24
N THR A 63 1.17 17.49 -17.14
CA THR A 63 2.11 18.60 -16.91
C THR A 63 3.58 18.18 -17.09
N ALA A 64 3.85 16.89 -17.29
CA ALA A 64 5.21 16.37 -17.45
C ALA A 64 5.80 16.91 -18.77
N ARG A 65 6.76 17.83 -18.65
CA ARG A 65 7.52 18.34 -19.81
C ARG A 65 8.22 17.17 -20.49
N SER A 66 8.21 17.16 -21.83
CA SER A 66 8.62 16.03 -22.68
C SER A 66 10.08 15.56 -22.54
N ASN A 67 10.84 16.12 -21.60
CA ASN A 67 12.25 15.91 -21.33
C ASN A 67 12.54 15.44 -19.89
N ALA A 68 11.52 15.19 -19.06
CA ALA A 68 11.71 14.63 -17.72
C ALA A 68 12.01 13.12 -17.79
N ARG A 69 13.00 12.68 -16.99
CA ARG A 69 13.44 11.27 -16.86
C ARG A 69 12.36 10.36 -16.26
N SER A 70 11.30 10.94 -15.70
CA SER A 70 10.16 10.25 -15.09
C SER A 70 8.88 10.65 -15.82
N PRO A 71 7.98 9.69 -16.12
CA PRO A 71 6.71 9.96 -16.80
C PRO A 71 5.70 10.76 -15.94
N LEU A 72 6.04 11.08 -14.69
CA LEU A 72 5.17 11.80 -13.75
C LEU A 72 5.97 12.87 -13.00
N ASP A 73 5.42 14.08 -12.92
CA ASP A 73 5.88 15.07 -11.95
C ASP A 73 5.48 14.60 -10.54
N ARG A 74 6.48 14.21 -9.74
CA ARG A 74 6.27 13.60 -8.41
C ARG A 74 5.66 14.58 -7.41
N ASP A 75 5.98 15.87 -7.49
CA ASP A 75 5.46 16.89 -6.57
C ASP A 75 4.00 17.24 -6.91
N LEU A 76 3.65 17.25 -8.20
CA LEU A 76 2.25 17.37 -8.60
C LEU A 76 1.45 16.12 -8.20
N PHE A 77 2.02 14.93 -8.38
CA PHE A 77 1.36 13.68 -8.01
C PHE A 77 1.11 13.59 -6.49
N ASP A 78 2.09 13.91 -5.66
CA ASP A 78 1.92 13.92 -4.20
C ASP A 78 0.84 14.93 -3.76
N ARG A 79 0.84 16.13 -4.33
CA ARG A 79 -0.24 17.12 -4.09
C ARG A 79 -1.61 16.59 -4.50
N ALA A 80 -1.71 15.95 -5.66
CA ALA A 80 -2.96 15.37 -6.16
C ALA A 80 -3.46 14.23 -5.26
N LEU A 81 -2.58 13.33 -4.80
CA LEU A 81 -2.94 12.27 -3.84
C LEU A 81 -3.44 12.84 -2.51
N ARG A 82 -2.73 13.85 -1.97
CA ARG A 82 -3.14 14.51 -0.73
C ARG A 82 -4.53 15.10 -0.84
N HIS A 83 -4.79 15.83 -1.93
CA HIS A 83 -6.06 16.50 -2.15
C HIS A 83 -7.21 15.54 -2.47
N ARG A 84 -7.03 14.62 -3.43
CA ARG A 84 -8.11 13.77 -3.96
C ARG A 84 -8.41 12.53 -3.10
N ILE A 85 -7.44 12.07 -2.33
CA ILE A 85 -7.56 10.82 -1.56
C ILE A 85 -7.42 11.08 -0.06
N PHE A 86 -6.28 11.60 0.39
CA PHE A 86 -6.00 11.63 1.83
C PHE A 86 -6.80 12.66 2.62
N SER A 87 -7.25 13.74 1.96
CA SER A 87 -8.10 14.79 2.54
C SER A 87 -9.59 14.51 2.38
N ASP A 88 -9.96 13.45 1.66
CA ASP A 88 -11.35 13.03 1.49
C ASP A 88 -11.78 12.16 2.68
N ASP A 89 -12.90 12.51 3.31
CA ASP A 89 -13.42 11.82 4.50
C ASP A 89 -13.79 10.36 4.22
N ARG A 90 -14.19 10.03 2.99
CA ARG A 90 -14.60 8.68 2.57
C ARG A 90 -13.41 7.85 2.10
N LEU A 91 -12.48 8.43 1.34
CA LEU A 91 -11.36 7.70 0.71
C LEU A 91 -10.10 7.68 1.58
N GLY A 92 -9.84 8.74 2.33
CA GLY A 92 -8.63 8.92 3.12
C GLY A 92 -8.43 7.83 4.18
N PRO A 93 -9.43 7.51 5.02
CA PRO A 93 -9.32 6.42 5.98
C PRO A 93 -9.04 5.07 5.33
N VAL A 94 -9.65 4.79 4.18
CA VAL A 94 -9.45 3.54 3.41
C VAL A 94 -8.04 3.45 2.84
N ALA A 95 -7.52 4.53 2.24
CA ALA A 95 -6.15 4.56 1.71
C ALA A 95 -5.11 4.33 2.82
N ARG A 96 -5.30 4.94 4.00
CA ARG A 96 -4.46 4.66 5.19
C ARG A 96 -4.62 3.22 5.67
N GLY A 97 -5.82 2.66 5.57
CA GLY A 97 -6.09 1.24 5.80
C GLY A 97 -5.28 0.33 4.89
N VAL A 98 -5.24 0.63 3.58
CA VAL A 98 -4.42 -0.09 2.59
C VAL A 98 -2.93 -0.02 2.92
N ILE A 99 -2.42 1.14 3.31
CA ILE A 99 -1.01 1.28 3.73
C ILE A 99 -0.72 0.39 4.95
N LYS A 100 -1.54 0.50 5.99
CA LYS A 100 -1.39 -0.33 7.20
C LYS A 100 -1.48 -1.82 6.89
N LEU A 101 -2.39 -2.20 5.98
CA LEU A 101 -2.56 -3.57 5.53
C LEU A 101 -1.29 -4.14 4.90
N TRP A 102 -0.68 -3.39 3.98
CA TRP A 102 0.57 -3.79 3.34
C TRP A 102 1.74 -3.89 4.32
N TYR A 103 1.89 -2.90 5.20
CA TYR A 103 3.03 -2.86 6.11
C TYR A 103 2.91 -3.85 7.27
N ALA A 104 1.72 -3.98 7.88
CA ALA A 104 1.52 -4.79 9.08
C ALA A 104 0.95 -6.19 8.80
N GLY A 105 0.44 -6.45 7.60
CA GLY A 105 -0.25 -7.71 7.29
C GLY A 105 -1.60 -7.87 7.97
N MET A 106 -2.19 -6.76 8.44
CA MET A 106 -3.43 -6.75 9.21
C MET A 106 -4.35 -5.63 8.73
N TRP A 107 -5.64 -5.92 8.69
CA TRP A 107 -6.64 -4.88 8.56
C TRP A 107 -6.93 -4.27 9.92
N TYR A 108 -6.90 -2.95 9.99
CA TYR A 108 -7.33 -2.19 11.17
C TYR A 108 -8.73 -1.65 10.89
N ALA A 109 -9.61 -1.76 11.88
CA ALA A 109 -10.94 -1.18 11.81
C ALA A 109 -10.87 0.29 11.37
N LEU A 110 -11.82 0.68 10.51
CA LEU A 110 -11.97 2.07 10.13
C LEU A 110 -12.50 2.90 11.31
N PRO A 111 -12.26 4.22 11.33
CA PRO A 111 -12.74 5.08 12.40
C PRO A 111 -14.26 5.01 12.56
N PRO A 112 -14.81 5.10 13.78
CA PRO A 112 -16.25 5.07 14.03
C PRO A 112 -17.03 6.08 13.18
N GLU A 113 -16.48 7.29 13.01
CA GLU A 113 -17.08 8.37 12.24
C GLU A 113 -17.23 8.00 10.75
N TRP A 114 -16.32 7.18 10.25
CA TRP A 114 -16.40 6.63 8.90
C TRP A 114 -17.46 5.53 8.83
N THR A 115 -17.49 4.60 9.79
CA THR A 115 -18.46 3.49 9.78
C THR A 115 -19.90 3.99 9.93
N ASP A 116 -20.11 4.99 10.77
CA ASP A 116 -21.44 5.58 11.01
C ASP A 116 -21.98 6.29 9.75
N ARG A 117 -21.09 6.85 8.93
CA ARG A 117 -21.45 7.62 7.73
C ARG A 117 -21.49 6.79 6.44
N TYR A 118 -20.61 5.79 6.32
CA TYR A 118 -20.37 5.08 5.06
C TYR A 118 -20.43 3.55 5.19
N GLY A 119 -20.44 3.02 6.43
CA GLY A 119 -20.15 1.61 6.72
C GLY A 119 -21.36 0.75 7.08
N ALA A 120 -22.58 1.14 6.70
CA ALA A 120 -23.84 0.49 7.09
C ALA A 120 -23.84 -1.06 6.93
N ASP A 121 -23.05 -1.61 5.99
CA ASP A 121 -22.92 -3.05 5.72
C ASP A 121 -21.49 -3.61 5.84
N THR A 122 -20.51 -2.84 6.34
CA THR A 122 -19.07 -3.19 6.25
C THR A 122 -18.34 -3.05 7.60
N ALA A 123 -18.83 -3.75 8.61
CA ALA A 123 -18.24 -3.73 9.96
C ALA A 123 -17.14 -4.80 10.14
N VAL A 124 -16.11 -4.80 9.29
CA VAL A 124 -14.97 -5.69 9.49
C VAL A 124 -14.03 -5.05 10.53
N GLY A 125 -14.12 -5.53 11.77
CA GLY A 125 -13.20 -5.18 12.84
C GLY A 125 -11.73 -5.51 12.50
N THR A 126 -10.81 -5.03 13.35
CA THR A 126 -9.38 -5.32 13.22
C THR A 126 -9.15 -6.83 13.14
N SER A 127 -8.48 -7.29 12.09
CA SER A 127 -8.35 -8.71 11.80
C SER A 127 -7.16 -9.00 10.90
N THR A 128 -6.55 -10.18 11.10
CA THR A 128 -5.57 -10.75 10.18
C THR A 128 -6.26 -11.18 8.88
N VAL A 129 -5.58 -11.06 7.73
CA VAL A 129 -6.15 -11.51 6.45
C VAL A 129 -5.89 -13.00 6.24
N THR A 130 -4.63 -13.41 6.34
CA THR A 130 -4.19 -14.81 6.27
C THR A 130 -3.03 -15.03 7.25
N ALA A 131 -2.71 -16.29 7.57
CA ALA A 131 -1.53 -16.61 8.37
C ALA A 131 -0.22 -16.12 7.74
N ALA A 132 -0.15 -16.08 6.39
CA ALA A 132 1.00 -15.59 5.65
C ALA A 132 1.13 -14.05 5.70
N SER A 133 0.06 -13.31 5.98
CA SER A 133 0.06 -11.84 5.91
C SER A 133 1.09 -11.21 6.86
N TYR A 134 1.27 -11.79 8.06
CA TYR A 134 2.32 -11.35 8.99
C TYR A 134 3.72 -11.59 8.43
N GLN A 135 3.95 -12.75 7.80
CA GLN A 135 5.26 -13.15 7.27
C GLN A 135 5.66 -12.31 6.05
N GLU A 136 4.68 -11.81 5.30
CA GLU A 136 4.86 -11.02 4.08
C GLU A 136 4.61 -9.52 4.29
N GLY A 137 4.48 -9.06 5.54
CA GLY A 137 4.33 -7.65 5.86
C GLY A 137 5.52 -6.82 5.36
N LEU A 138 5.25 -5.73 4.65
CA LEU A 138 6.31 -4.89 4.06
C LEU A 138 7.22 -4.24 5.10
N VAL A 139 6.78 -4.13 6.36
CA VAL A 139 7.61 -3.59 7.45
C VAL A 139 8.94 -4.33 7.57
N TRP A 140 8.94 -5.66 7.42
CA TRP A 140 10.15 -6.47 7.55
C TRP A 140 11.19 -6.10 6.50
N ARG A 141 10.73 -5.96 5.24
CA ARG A 141 11.59 -5.58 4.13
C ARG A 141 12.05 -4.13 4.23
N ALA A 142 11.16 -3.23 4.67
CA ALA A 142 11.48 -1.81 4.84
C ALA A 142 12.57 -1.57 5.89
N ILE A 143 12.60 -2.36 6.96
CA ILE A 143 13.62 -2.26 8.02
C ILE A 143 14.80 -3.23 7.84
N GLY A 144 14.83 -4.02 6.76
CA GLY A 144 15.89 -5.00 6.50
C GLY A 144 15.93 -6.16 7.50
N ALA A 145 14.78 -6.54 8.07
CA ALA A 145 14.64 -7.63 9.03
C ALA A 145 13.82 -8.79 8.44
N ASN A 146 13.83 -9.92 9.15
CA ASN A 146 12.93 -11.03 8.88
C ASN A 146 11.80 -11.05 9.92
N PRO A 147 10.59 -11.55 9.55
CA PRO A 147 9.51 -11.74 10.50
C PRO A 147 9.92 -12.68 11.64
N PRO A 148 9.89 -12.23 12.90
CA PRO A 148 10.12 -13.08 14.06
C PRO A 148 9.25 -14.34 14.04
N GLY A 149 9.83 -15.50 14.37
CA GLY A 149 9.09 -16.76 14.46
C GLY A 149 8.64 -17.39 13.13
N ALA A 150 8.93 -16.78 11.98
CA ALA A 150 8.48 -17.28 10.67
C ALA A 150 9.61 -17.51 9.66
N LYS A 151 10.57 -16.59 9.55
CA LYS A 151 11.69 -16.67 8.58
C LYS A 151 13.02 -16.44 9.28
N ALA A 152 13.37 -17.33 10.21
CA ALA A 152 14.60 -17.17 10.99
C ALA A 152 15.84 -17.12 10.06
N PRO A 153 16.73 -16.13 10.22
CA PRO A 153 17.96 -16.02 9.41
C PRO A 153 19.02 -17.11 9.73
N GLY A 154 18.69 -18.10 10.55
CA GLY A 154 19.61 -19.11 11.06
C GLY A 154 20.34 -18.68 12.34
N TYR A 155 20.88 -19.67 13.06
CA TYR A 155 21.71 -19.46 14.25
C TYR A 155 22.97 -18.65 13.92
N GLY A 156 23.37 -17.72 14.78
CA GLY A 156 24.59 -16.92 14.61
C GLY A 156 24.47 -15.78 13.58
N SER A 157 23.29 -15.58 13.01
CA SER A 157 23.00 -14.45 12.09
C SER A 157 23.21 -13.07 12.72
N TRP A 158 23.01 -12.96 14.04
CA TRP A 158 23.28 -11.75 14.83
C TRP A 158 24.77 -11.42 14.99
N ALA A 159 25.68 -12.34 14.65
CA ALA A 159 27.12 -12.10 14.78
C ALA A 159 27.67 -11.19 13.66
N LYS A 160 26.91 -10.96 12.59
CA LYS A 160 27.31 -10.12 11.46
C LYS A 160 26.47 -8.83 11.44
N PRO A 161 27.03 -7.70 11.00
CA PRO A 161 26.28 -6.47 10.84
C PRO A 161 25.15 -6.64 9.81
N PRO A 162 24.01 -5.93 9.98
CA PRO A 162 22.89 -6.00 9.05
C PRO A 162 23.31 -5.52 7.65
N ARG A 163 22.80 -6.18 6.61
CA ARG A 163 23.02 -5.82 5.21
C ARG A 163 21.84 -5.02 4.70
N ILE A 164 21.99 -3.70 4.64
CA ILE A 164 20.98 -2.81 4.06
C ILE A 164 21.31 -2.62 2.57
N PRO A 165 20.39 -2.93 1.63
CA PRO A 165 20.61 -2.70 0.21
C PRO A 165 20.92 -1.22 -0.10
N GLU A 166 21.86 -0.96 -1.01
CA GLU A 166 22.33 0.40 -1.35
C GLU A 166 21.20 1.34 -1.77
N ARG A 167 20.17 0.83 -2.44
CA ARG A 167 18.98 1.60 -2.85
C ARG A 167 18.24 2.26 -1.67
N TYR A 168 18.45 1.80 -0.44
CA TYR A 168 17.86 2.38 0.77
C TYR A 168 18.86 3.27 1.54
N LEU A 169 20.14 3.30 1.16
CA LEU A 169 21.16 4.14 1.77
C LEU A 169 21.21 5.47 1.00
N LYS A 170 20.69 6.55 1.59
CA LYS A 170 20.78 7.89 0.97
C LYS A 170 22.23 8.39 1.01
N GLY A 171 22.95 8.24 -0.10
CA GLY A 171 24.19 8.99 -0.38
C GLY A 171 25.33 8.80 0.62
N VAL A 172 25.38 7.67 1.34
CA VAL A 172 26.52 7.38 2.22
C VAL A 172 27.67 6.93 1.34
N THR A 173 28.47 7.89 0.87
CA THR A 173 29.82 7.62 0.36
C THR A 173 30.60 7.00 1.53
N ARG A 174 31.08 5.77 1.33
CA ARG A 174 31.98 5.10 2.27
C ARG A 174 33.33 5.80 2.35
#